data_AF-A0A7C1E021-F1
#
_entry.id   AF-A0A7C1E021-F1
#
_cell.length_a   1.000
_cell.length_b   1.000
_cell.length_c   1.000
_cell.angle_alpha   90.00
_cell.angle_beta   90.00
_cell.angle_gamma   90.00
#
_symmetry.space_group_name_H-M   'P 1'
#
loop_
_entity.id
_entity.type
_entity.pdbx_description
1 polymer ?
#
loop_
_entity_poly.entity_id
_entity_poly.type
_entity_poly.pdbx_seq_one_letter_code
_entity_poly.pdbx_strand_id
1 'polypeptide(L)'
;MKKWLGMILSVVFLASCAEMDEPREMLGENEEIVGTWVEESLEDQVTTMKRAENLAQDRYGFIIREDGTFVERKNAGWCGTPPISYDNFEGTWEALSDSLLDITVGYWGGTMTYQMRIVSLDKEYLRIRYLYGDNRADNK
;
A
#
# COMPACT_ATOMS: atom_id res chain seq x y z
N MET A 1 -44.87 35.36 34.93
CA MET A 1 -45.55 34.14 34.47
C MET A 1 -44.92 33.71 33.16
N LYS A 2 -44.31 32.52 33.17
CA LYS A 2 -43.44 31.96 32.13
C LYS A 2 -44.33 31.32 31.05
N LYS A 3 -44.17 31.69 29.77
CA LYS A 3 -44.67 30.87 28.66
C LYS A 3 -43.49 30.50 27.79
N TRP A 4 -43.21 29.22 27.86
CA TRP A 4 -42.18 28.45 27.18
C TRP A 4 -42.73 28.05 25.81
N LEU A 5 -42.03 28.42 24.75
CA LEU A 5 -42.24 27.95 23.37
C LEU A 5 -40.90 28.27 22.69
N GLY A 6 -40.15 27.40 22.05
CA GLY A 6 -40.28 26.01 21.66
C GLY A 6 -39.04 25.83 20.79
N MET A 7 -38.16 24.94 21.19
CA MET A 7 -36.87 24.63 20.56
C MET A 7 -37.10 24.14 19.12
N ILE A 8 -36.50 24.80 18.12
CA ILE A 8 -36.26 24.21 16.80
C ILE A 8 -34.77 24.33 16.53
N LEU A 9 -34.06 23.31 16.97
CA LEU A 9 -32.66 23.04 16.65
C LEU A 9 -32.67 22.19 15.37
N SER A 10 -32.70 22.84 14.21
CA SER A 10 -32.50 22.14 12.94
C SER A 10 -31.00 22.07 12.67
N VAL A 11 -30.32 21.11 13.30
CA VAL A 11 -28.98 20.69 12.88
C VAL A 11 -29.14 19.92 11.59
N VAL A 12 -28.99 20.61 10.46
CA VAL A 12 -28.78 19.96 9.16
C VAL A 12 -27.36 19.40 9.19
N PHE A 13 -27.23 18.14 9.59
CA PHE A 13 -26.02 17.36 9.32
C PHE A 13 -25.95 17.18 7.81
N LEU A 14 -25.18 18.03 7.14
CA LEU A 14 -24.65 17.73 5.81
C LEU A 14 -23.69 16.56 6.01
N ALA A 15 -24.21 15.34 5.92
CA ALA A 15 -23.41 14.18 5.61
C ALA A 15 -22.90 14.35 4.18
N SER A 16 -21.80 15.10 4.04
CA SER A 16 -20.93 14.97 2.87
C SER A 16 -20.24 13.62 3.03
N CYS A 17 -20.97 12.56 2.66
CA CYS A 17 -20.34 11.29 2.33
C CYS A 17 -19.59 11.59 1.03
N ALA A 18 -18.32 11.99 1.15
CA ALA A 18 -17.43 11.89 0.02
C ALA A 18 -17.41 10.40 -0.31
N GLU A 19 -17.90 10.04 -1.50
CA GLU A 19 -17.58 8.78 -2.12
C GLU A 19 -16.05 8.78 -2.20
N MET A 20 -15.41 8.13 -1.23
CA MET A 20 -14.02 7.73 -1.40
C MET A 20 -14.13 6.58 -2.38
N ASP A 21 -13.80 6.84 -3.65
CA ASP A 21 -13.59 5.79 -4.63
C ASP A 21 -12.74 4.72 -3.93
N GLU A 22 -13.31 3.53 -3.74
CA GLU A 22 -12.64 2.45 -3.02
C GLU A 22 -11.30 2.21 -3.75
N PRO A 23 -10.14 2.27 -3.07
CA PRO A 23 -8.80 2.28 -3.70
C PRO A 23 -8.53 1.12 -4.67
N ARG A 24 -9.39 0.10 -4.62
CA ARG A 24 -9.31 -1.16 -5.35
C ARG A 24 -10.03 -1.16 -6.69
N GLU A 25 -11.07 -0.34 -6.91
CA GLU A 25 -11.87 -0.40 -8.15
C GLU A 25 -11.05 -0.09 -9.41
N MET A 26 -9.98 0.69 -9.26
CA MET A 26 -9.08 1.01 -10.37
C MET A 26 -8.15 -0.16 -10.77
N LEU A 27 -8.02 -1.22 -9.97
CA LEU A 27 -7.11 -2.34 -10.25
C LEU A 27 -7.64 -3.35 -11.27
N GLY A 28 -8.95 -3.36 -11.56
CA GLY A 28 -9.55 -4.25 -12.54
C GLY A 28 -9.22 -5.74 -12.29
N GLU A 29 -8.59 -6.41 -13.26
CA GLU A 29 -8.23 -7.83 -13.11
C GLU A 29 -7.16 -8.09 -12.03
N ASN A 30 -6.47 -7.05 -11.55
CA ASN A 30 -5.43 -7.15 -10.52
C ASN A 30 -5.94 -6.97 -9.09
N GLU A 31 -7.25 -6.96 -8.87
CA GLU A 31 -7.84 -6.85 -7.53
C GLU A 31 -7.36 -7.94 -6.55
N GLU A 32 -6.97 -9.12 -7.04
CA GLU A 32 -6.42 -10.21 -6.22
C GLU A 32 -5.01 -9.91 -5.65
N ILE A 33 -4.44 -8.72 -5.90
CA ILE A 33 -3.14 -8.31 -5.34
C ILE A 33 -3.19 -8.13 -3.82
N VAL A 34 -4.38 -7.91 -3.25
CA VAL A 34 -4.58 -7.85 -1.81
C VAL A 34 -4.10 -9.17 -1.17
N GLY A 35 -3.27 -9.04 -0.14
CA GLY A 35 -2.68 -10.19 0.56
C GLY A 35 -1.25 -9.96 0.99
N THR A 36 -0.62 -11.05 1.45
CA THR A 36 0.76 -11.07 1.91
C THR A 36 1.67 -11.67 0.84
N TRP A 37 2.76 -10.97 0.56
CA TRP A 37 3.71 -11.28 -0.50
C TRP A 37 5.12 -11.30 0.07
N VAL A 38 5.86 -12.39 -0.17
CA VAL A 38 7.24 -12.56 0.29
C VAL A 38 8.15 -12.71 -0.91
N GLU A 39 9.30 -12.05 -0.89
CA GLU A 39 10.27 -12.11 -1.99
C GLU A 39 10.71 -13.55 -2.28
N GLU A 40 10.66 -13.92 -3.55
CA GLU A 40 11.19 -15.18 -4.06
C GLU A 40 12.47 -14.95 -4.87
N SER A 41 12.48 -13.96 -5.78
CA SER A 41 13.65 -13.64 -6.59
C SER A 41 13.63 -12.21 -7.13
N LEU A 42 14.80 -11.74 -7.60
CA LEU A 42 14.97 -10.49 -8.33
C LEU A 42 15.79 -10.75 -9.60
N GLU A 43 15.18 -10.56 -10.77
CA GLU A 43 15.80 -10.79 -12.08
C GLU A 43 15.38 -9.65 -13.03
N ASP A 44 16.34 -9.06 -13.76
CA ASP A 44 16.07 -7.99 -14.75
C ASP A 44 15.18 -6.84 -14.23
N GLN A 45 15.43 -6.40 -12.99
CA GLN A 45 14.66 -5.37 -12.27
C GLN A 45 13.18 -5.73 -12.00
N VAL A 46 12.80 -6.99 -12.23
CA VAL A 46 11.50 -7.54 -11.86
C VAL A 46 11.68 -8.34 -10.58
N THR A 47 10.96 -7.93 -9.54
CA THR A 47 10.88 -8.71 -8.30
C THR A 47 9.73 -9.69 -8.44
N THR A 48 10.02 -10.97 -8.20
CA THR A 48 9.02 -12.02 -8.08
C THR A 48 8.70 -12.23 -6.61
N MET A 49 7.43 -12.07 -6.27
CA MET A 49 6.89 -12.28 -4.95
C MET A 49 6.03 -13.54 -4.95
N LYS A 50 6.13 -14.33 -3.90
CA LYS A 50 5.29 -15.50 -3.64
C LYS A 50 4.23 -15.15 -2.60
N ARG A 51 2.98 -15.53 -2.87
CA ARG A 51 1.89 -15.39 -1.91
C ARG A 51 2.18 -16.21 -0.65
N ALA A 52 1.89 -15.63 0.51
CA ALA A 52 2.08 -16.28 1.79
C ALA A 52 0.91 -15.97 2.74
N GLU A 53 0.81 -16.72 3.83
CA GLU A 53 -0.12 -16.37 4.92
C GLU A 53 0.46 -15.25 5.80
N ASN A 54 1.78 -15.25 6.00
CA ASN A 54 2.49 -14.33 6.88
C ASN A 54 3.82 -13.89 6.25
N LEU A 55 4.32 -12.72 6.69
CA LEU A 55 5.63 -12.23 6.29
C LEU A 55 6.73 -13.12 6.88
N ALA A 56 7.74 -13.46 6.08
CA ALA A 56 8.91 -14.18 6.54
C ALA A 56 9.79 -13.28 7.43
N GLN A 57 10.25 -13.79 8.58
CA GLN A 57 10.98 -12.98 9.57
C GLN A 57 12.34 -12.47 9.07
N ASP A 58 12.94 -13.10 8.09
CA ASP A 58 14.32 -12.87 7.65
C ASP A 58 14.42 -12.47 6.17
N ARG A 59 13.30 -12.09 5.56
CA ARG A 59 13.22 -11.76 4.14
C ARG A 59 12.33 -10.55 3.88
N TYR A 60 12.54 -9.94 2.72
CA TYR A 60 11.70 -8.86 2.23
C TYR A 60 10.29 -9.38 1.92
N GLY A 61 9.28 -8.53 2.14
CA GLY A 61 7.90 -8.82 1.82
C GLY A 61 6.99 -7.66 2.18
N PHE A 62 5.73 -7.73 1.79
CA PHE A 62 4.73 -6.74 2.14
C PHE A 62 3.32 -7.33 2.26
N ILE A 63 2.44 -6.55 2.90
CA ILE A 63 1.00 -6.81 2.99
C ILE A 63 0.28 -5.62 2.36
N ILE A 64 -0.60 -5.90 1.40
CA ILE A 64 -1.55 -4.94 0.83
C ILE A 64 -2.92 -5.31 1.37
N ARG A 65 -3.61 -4.35 2.02
CA ARG A 65 -4.96 -4.52 2.54
C ARG A 65 -5.98 -3.73 1.73
N GLU A 66 -7.22 -4.21 1.75
CA GLU A 66 -8.34 -3.59 1.01
C GLU A 66 -8.62 -2.15 1.45
N ASP A 67 -8.33 -1.82 2.72
CA ASP A 67 -8.56 -0.52 3.33
C ASP A 67 -7.50 0.55 2.98
N GLY A 68 -6.62 0.28 2.01
CA GLY A 68 -5.50 1.16 1.65
C GLY A 68 -4.28 1.03 2.56
N THR A 69 -4.32 0.17 3.60
CA THR A 69 -3.15 -0.05 4.47
C THR A 69 -2.07 -0.86 3.75
N PHE A 70 -0.82 -0.42 3.89
CA PHE A 70 0.37 -1.11 3.40
C PHE A 70 1.34 -1.40 4.53
N VAL A 71 1.86 -2.61 4.61
CA VAL A 71 2.93 -2.98 5.56
C VAL A 71 4.10 -3.52 4.78
N GLU A 72 5.27 -2.92 4.92
CA GLU A 72 6.48 -3.38 4.24
C GLU A 72 7.50 -3.90 5.24
N ARG A 73 7.93 -5.15 5.06
CA ARG A 73 9.04 -5.74 5.80
C ARG A 73 10.33 -5.55 5.05
N LYS A 74 11.24 -4.77 5.64
CA LYS A 74 12.55 -4.46 5.06
C LYS A 74 13.61 -4.28 6.13
N ASN A 75 14.85 -4.11 5.69
CA ASN A 75 16.00 -3.87 6.55
C ASN A 75 15.70 -2.70 7.52
N ALA A 76 15.92 -2.94 8.81
CA ALA A 76 15.63 -2.03 9.90
C ALA A 76 16.80 -1.08 10.25
N GLY A 77 17.89 -1.12 9.50
CA GLY A 77 19.10 -0.35 9.81
C GLY A 77 19.72 0.37 8.60
N TRP A 78 20.45 1.44 8.92
CA TRP A 78 21.19 2.27 7.95
C TRP A 78 22.22 1.48 7.12
N CYS A 79 22.88 0.51 7.74
CA CYS A 79 24.14 -0.04 7.19
C CYS A 79 24.05 -1.45 6.62
N GLY A 80 22.93 -2.18 6.80
CA GLY A 80 22.76 -3.54 6.26
C GLY A 80 23.88 -4.54 6.61
N THR A 81 24.67 -4.24 7.64
CA THR A 81 25.78 -5.08 8.09
C THR A 81 25.22 -6.26 8.87
N PRO A 82 25.59 -7.52 8.55
CA PRO A 82 25.10 -8.67 9.26
C PRO A 82 25.30 -8.59 10.79
N PRO A 83 24.33 -9.07 11.58
CA PRO A 83 23.04 -9.61 11.15
C PRO A 83 22.09 -8.51 10.65
N ILE A 84 21.50 -8.70 9.46
CA ILE A 84 20.48 -7.79 8.93
C ILE A 84 19.20 -8.03 9.74
N SER A 85 18.79 -7.03 10.52
CA SER A 85 17.48 -7.03 11.16
C SER A 85 16.42 -6.58 10.17
N TYR A 86 15.27 -7.23 10.21
CA TYR A 86 14.09 -6.84 9.44
C TYR A 86 13.00 -6.35 10.39
N ASP A 87 12.34 -5.26 10.01
CA ASP A 87 11.20 -4.71 10.73
C ASP A 87 10.06 -4.40 9.76
N ASN A 88 8.86 -4.26 10.30
CA ASN A 88 7.66 -3.91 9.55
C ASN A 88 7.45 -2.40 9.63
N PHE A 89 7.30 -1.77 8.48
CA PHE A 89 7.01 -0.36 8.36
C PHE A 89 5.61 -0.17 7.82
N GLU A 90 4.81 0.60 8.54
CA GLU A 90 3.45 0.96 8.14
C GLU A 90 3.48 2.03 7.04
N GLY A 91 2.44 2.00 6.21
CA GLY A 91 2.27 2.87 5.07
C GLY A 91 0.87 2.77 4.49
N THR A 92 0.70 3.41 3.34
CA THR A 92 -0.54 3.43 2.58
C THR A 92 -0.26 3.14 1.11
N TRP A 93 -1.27 2.64 0.41
CA TRP A 93 -1.25 2.48 -1.04
C TRP A 93 -2.54 3.02 -1.66
N GLU A 94 -2.44 3.45 -2.91
CA GLU A 94 -3.57 3.78 -3.77
C GLU A 94 -3.32 3.26 -5.19
N ALA A 95 -4.37 2.83 -5.89
CA ALA A 95 -4.25 2.49 -7.30
C ALA A 95 -4.27 3.76 -8.16
N LEU A 96 -3.29 3.91 -9.03
CA LEU A 96 -3.24 4.95 -10.06
C LEU A 96 -3.78 4.44 -11.41
N SER A 97 -3.76 3.12 -11.61
CA SER A 97 -4.37 2.42 -12.74
C SER A 97 -4.53 0.93 -12.42
N ASP A 98 -5.00 0.16 -13.40
CA ASP A 98 -5.10 -1.31 -13.35
C ASP A 98 -3.81 -2.04 -12.96
N SER A 99 -2.65 -1.41 -13.18
CA SER A 99 -1.33 -2.03 -13.10
C SER A 99 -0.32 -1.15 -12.36
N LEU A 100 -0.74 -0.07 -11.73
CA LEU A 100 0.15 0.88 -11.08
C LEU A 100 -0.40 1.32 -9.72
N LEU A 101 0.39 1.10 -8.67
CA LEU A 101 0.08 1.56 -7.32
C LEU A 101 1.04 2.70 -6.96
N ASP A 102 0.56 3.71 -6.25
CA ASP A 102 1.41 4.63 -5.48
C ASP A 102 1.48 4.19 -4.03
N ILE A 103 2.67 4.18 -3.47
CA ILE A 103 2.93 3.67 -2.13
C ILE A 103 3.70 4.72 -1.35
N THR A 104 3.20 5.03 -0.15
CA THR A 104 3.91 5.84 0.84
C THR A 104 4.13 4.99 2.09
N VAL A 105 5.38 4.80 2.50
CA VAL A 105 5.72 3.85 3.57
C VAL A 105 6.91 4.31 4.38
N GLY A 106 6.89 4.01 5.68
CA GLY A 106 8.00 4.27 6.58
C GLY A 106 9.26 3.47 6.23
N TYR A 107 10.40 3.91 6.76
CA TYR A 107 11.65 3.16 6.85
C TYR A 107 12.47 3.70 8.03
N TRP A 108 13.60 3.06 8.34
CA TRP A 108 14.44 3.46 9.48
C TRP A 108 14.90 4.93 9.46
N GLY A 109 14.88 5.60 8.29
CA GLY A 109 15.33 6.99 8.12
C GLY A 109 14.20 8.00 7.87
N GLY A 110 12.92 7.59 7.98
CA GLY A 110 11.78 8.48 7.75
C GLY A 110 10.69 7.81 6.91
N THR A 111 10.21 8.51 5.88
CA THR A 111 9.17 8.04 4.96
C THR A 111 9.66 8.12 3.53
N MET A 112 9.24 7.18 2.69
CA MET A 112 9.51 7.20 1.25
C MET A 112 8.21 7.01 0.47
N THR A 113 8.21 7.50 -0.76
CA THR A 113 7.11 7.32 -1.71
C THR A 113 7.66 6.77 -3.01
N TYR A 114 7.02 5.73 -3.54
CA TYR A 114 7.41 5.07 -4.79
C TYR A 114 6.18 4.46 -5.47
N GLN A 115 6.30 4.17 -6.77
CA GLN A 115 5.25 3.45 -7.48
C GLN A 115 5.64 2.00 -7.69
N MET A 116 4.65 1.11 -7.63
CA MET A 116 4.79 -0.31 -7.91
C MET A 116 3.98 -0.64 -9.16
N ARG A 117 4.67 -1.03 -10.24
CA ARG A 117 4.03 -1.51 -11.46
C ARG A 117 3.85 -3.02 -11.41
N ILE A 118 2.62 -3.48 -11.57
CA ILE A 118 2.28 -4.90 -11.73
C ILE A 118 2.71 -5.32 -13.14
N VAL A 119 3.59 -6.31 -13.22
CA VAL A 119 4.00 -6.94 -14.49
C VAL A 119 3.09 -8.12 -14.79
N SER A 120 2.77 -8.92 -13.77
CA SER A 120 1.77 -9.99 -13.84
C SER A 120 1.34 -10.39 -12.43
N LEU A 121 0.12 -10.88 -12.31
CA LEU A 121 -0.44 -11.40 -11.07
C LEU A 121 -1.18 -12.70 -11.34
N ASP A 122 -0.95 -13.69 -10.49
CA ASP A 122 -1.79 -14.88 -10.37
C ASP A 122 -1.98 -15.27 -8.90
N LYS A 123 -2.56 -16.45 -8.66
CA LYS A 123 -2.88 -16.93 -7.30
C LYS A 123 -1.65 -17.17 -6.44
N GLU A 124 -0.52 -17.52 -7.03
CA GLU A 124 0.71 -17.88 -6.31
C GLU A 124 1.77 -16.77 -6.43
N TYR A 125 1.81 -16.06 -7.55
CA TYR A 125 2.91 -15.17 -7.90
C TYR A 125 2.45 -13.75 -8.26
N LEU A 126 3.23 -12.79 -7.77
CA LEU A 126 3.12 -11.38 -8.13
C LEU A 126 4.48 -10.93 -8.65
N ARG A 127 4.53 -10.43 -9.88
CA ARG A 127 5.74 -9.89 -10.50
C ARG A 127 5.60 -8.39 -10.61
N ILE A 128 6.57 -7.64 -10.07
CA ILE A 128 6.49 -6.19 -9.96
C ILE A 128 7.78 -5.51 -10.38
N ARG A 129 7.65 -4.23 -10.77
CA ARG A 129 8.77 -3.30 -10.93
C ARG A 129 8.56 -2.09 -10.04
N TYR A 130 9.58 -1.74 -9.27
CA TYR A 130 9.60 -0.51 -8.48
C TYR A 130 10.03 0.68 -9.32
N LEU A 131 9.33 1.80 -9.17
CA LEU A 131 9.61 3.06 -9.84
C LEU A 131 9.87 4.14 -8.79
N TYR A 132 11.10 4.62 -8.75
CA TYR A 132 11.57 5.66 -7.82
C TYR A 132 11.94 6.93 -8.59
N GLY A 133 11.79 8.08 -7.95
CA GLY A 133 12.22 9.38 -8.48
C GLY A 133 11.76 9.61 -9.93
N ASP A 134 12.70 9.96 -10.81
CA ASP A 134 12.44 10.26 -12.23
C ASP A 134 11.80 9.11 -13.04
N ASN A 135 11.78 7.88 -12.51
CA ASN A 135 11.15 6.73 -13.18
C ASN A 135 9.65 6.59 -12.89
N ARG A 136 9.11 7.37 -11.94
CA ARG A 136 7.66 7.42 -11.65
C ARG A 136 6.89 7.92 -12.88
N ALA A 137 5.66 7.45 -13.03
CA ALA A 137 4.81 7.74 -14.19
C ALA A 137 4.33 9.21 -14.24
N ASP A 138 4.29 9.90 -13.10
CA ASP A 138 3.93 11.31 -12.97
C ASP A 138 5.02 12.28 -13.45
N ASN A 139 6.25 11.79 -13.71
CA ASN A 139 7.39 12.60 -14.17
C ASN A 139 7.58 12.62 -15.70
N LYS A 140 6.65 12.03 -16.48
CA LYS A 140 6.70 11.98 -17.96
C LYS A 140 5.53 12.72 -18.59
#